data_AF-A0A968J5Y5-F1
#
_entry.id   AF-A0A968J5Y5-F1
#
_cell.length_a   1.000
_cell.length_b   1.000
_cell.length_c   1.000
_cell.angle_alpha   90.00
_cell.angle_beta   90.00
_cell.angle_gamma   90.00
#
_symmetry.space_group_name_H-M   'P 1'
#
loop_
_entity.id
_entity.type
_entity.pdbx_description
1 polymer ?
#
loop_
_entity_poly.entity_id
_entity_poly.type
_entity_poly.pdbx_seq_one_letter_code
_entity_poly.pdbx_strand_id
1 'polypeptide(L)'
;MPEECRCAAALPRGGKIQPFIPDGNLRRGWIHVDARHITGNHPSGPGDLFEPGTTRAELESAAIRLVQTNRVSTPGRVKQEFEDRMVINGRRDRIRVAINANSCAVITIFPVRS
;
A
#
# COMPACT_ATOMS: atom_id res chain seq x y z
N MET A 1 -1.64 26.83 1.19
CA MET A 1 -2.73 25.84 1.27
C MET A 1 -2.09 24.48 1.07
N PRO A 2 -2.28 23.49 1.96
CA PRO A 2 -1.65 22.19 1.75
C PRO A 2 -2.34 21.53 0.55
N GLU A 3 -1.57 21.22 -0.49
CA GLU A 3 -2.04 20.44 -1.63
C GLU A 3 -2.48 19.06 -1.11
N GLU A 4 -3.79 18.92 -0.97
CA GLU A 4 -4.43 17.66 -0.64
C GLU A 4 -3.95 16.61 -1.65
N CYS A 5 -3.68 15.40 -1.16
CA CYS A 5 -3.33 14.25 -1.99
C CYS A 5 -4.23 14.24 -3.23
N ARG A 6 -3.68 14.33 -4.46
CA ARG A 6 -4.49 14.45 -5.69
C ARG A 6 -5.45 13.28 -5.90
N CYS A 7 -5.24 12.15 -5.24
CA CYS A 7 -6.21 11.07 -5.08
C CYS A 7 -7.49 11.46 -4.33
N ALA A 8 -7.38 12.30 -3.30
CA ALA A 8 -8.51 12.87 -2.59
C ALA A 8 -9.15 14.03 -3.40
N ALA A 9 -8.34 14.80 -4.14
CA ALA A 9 -8.81 15.96 -4.91
C ALA A 9 -9.46 15.59 -6.27
N ALA A 10 -9.11 14.44 -6.85
CA ALA A 10 -9.71 13.92 -8.09
C ALA A 10 -11.08 13.27 -7.88
N LEU A 11 -11.56 13.20 -6.63
CA LEU A 11 -12.82 12.60 -6.26
C LEU A 11 -13.77 13.70 -5.74
N PRO A 12 -14.97 13.85 -6.32
CA PRO A 12 -15.93 14.85 -5.83
C PRO A 12 -16.20 14.61 -4.35
N ARG A 13 -16.32 15.67 -3.55
CA ARG A 13 -16.52 15.65 -2.08
C ARG A 13 -17.32 14.41 -1.62
N GLY A 14 -16.62 13.38 -1.14
CA GLY A 14 -17.20 12.07 -0.76
C GLY A 14 -16.77 10.86 -1.60
N GLY A 15 -15.95 11.01 -2.64
CA GLY A 15 -15.48 9.88 -3.42
C GLY A 15 -14.43 9.06 -2.67
N LYS A 16 -14.62 7.75 -2.66
CA LYS A 16 -13.74 6.79 -1.99
C LYS A 16 -12.43 6.67 -2.78
N ILE A 17 -11.30 7.00 -2.17
CA ILE A 17 -9.99 6.71 -2.78
C ILE A 17 -9.89 5.19 -2.93
N GLN A 18 -9.76 4.73 -4.16
CA GLN A 18 -9.61 3.32 -4.49
C GLN A 18 -8.19 3.09 -5.01
N PRO A 19 -7.22 2.87 -4.11
CA PRO A 19 -5.89 2.48 -4.55
C PRO A 19 -5.96 1.13 -5.26
N PHE A 20 -5.18 0.99 -6.32
CA PHE A 20 -5.02 -0.27 -7.05
C PHE A 20 -3.55 -0.65 -7.10
N ILE A 21 -3.26 -1.94 -7.13
CA ILE A 21 -1.89 -2.43 -7.26
C ILE A 21 -1.60 -2.63 -8.74
N PRO A 22 -0.77 -1.80 -9.41
CA PRO A 22 -0.35 -2.08 -10.78
C PRO A 22 0.60 -3.29 -10.81
N ASP A 23 0.70 -4.00 -11.94
CA ASP A 23 1.65 -5.12 -12.07
C ASP A 23 3.09 -4.67 -11.77
N GLY A 24 3.46 -3.49 -12.29
CA GLY A 24 4.67 -2.78 -11.88
C GLY A 24 5.97 -3.41 -12.38
N ASN A 25 7.03 -3.30 -11.58
CA ASN A 25 8.37 -3.85 -11.82
C ASN A 25 9.07 -4.14 -10.49
N LEU A 26 10.33 -4.57 -10.50
CA LEU A 26 11.08 -4.89 -9.27
C LEU A 26 11.27 -3.71 -8.29
N ARG A 27 10.91 -2.47 -8.66
CA ARG A 27 11.00 -1.29 -7.77
C ARG A 27 9.64 -0.81 -7.23
N ARG A 28 8.52 -1.21 -7.83
CA ARG A 28 7.16 -0.77 -7.46
C ARG A 28 6.07 -1.67 -8.03
N GLY A 29 4.91 -1.71 -7.36
CA GLY A 29 3.75 -2.50 -7.80
C GLY A 29 3.82 -3.97 -7.38
N TRP A 30 2.99 -4.81 -8.00
CA TRP A 30 2.80 -6.21 -7.61
C TRP A 30 4.10 -7.01 -7.68
N ILE A 31 4.87 -6.90 -8.77
CA ILE A 31 6.13 -7.63 -8.95
C ILE A 31 7.12 -7.33 -7.81
N HIS A 32 7.19 -6.07 -7.37
CA HIS A 32 8.02 -5.69 -6.23
C HIS A 32 7.49 -6.29 -4.92
N VAL A 33 6.19 -6.17 -4.67
CA VAL A 33 5.55 -6.65 -3.43
C VAL A 33 5.67 -8.17 -3.32
N ASP A 34 5.40 -8.89 -4.40
CA ASP A 34 5.55 -10.34 -4.44
C ASP A 34 7.00 -10.74 -4.13
N ALA A 35 7.95 -10.21 -4.90
CA ALA A 35 9.36 -10.58 -4.77
C ALA A 35 9.92 -10.22 -3.39
N ARG A 36 9.53 -9.10 -2.79
CA ARG A 36 10.13 -8.64 -1.52
C ARG A 36 9.38 -9.06 -0.27
N HIS A 37 8.05 -9.20 -0.36
CA HIS A 37 7.16 -9.30 0.79
C HIS A 37 6.25 -10.54 0.75
N ILE A 38 6.20 -11.33 -0.33
CA ILE A 38 5.42 -12.58 -0.39
C ILE A 38 6.36 -13.78 -0.58
N THR A 39 7.05 -13.83 -1.72
CA THR A 39 7.97 -14.93 -2.06
C THR A 39 9.36 -14.72 -1.47
N GLY A 40 9.75 -13.47 -1.21
CA GLY A 40 11.08 -13.15 -0.67
C GLY A 40 12.23 -13.35 -1.66
N ASN A 41 11.94 -13.60 -2.94
CA ASN A 41 12.91 -13.87 -4.01
C ASN A 41 13.52 -12.61 -4.64
N HIS A 42 13.43 -11.44 -3.99
CA HIS A 42 13.97 -10.20 -4.53
C HIS A 42 15.52 -10.23 -4.59
N PRO A 43 16.16 -9.77 -5.68
CA PRO A 43 17.62 -9.83 -5.85
C PRO A 43 18.42 -9.06 -4.79
N SER A 44 17.79 -8.08 -4.14
CA SER A 44 18.39 -7.32 -3.01
C SER A 44 18.11 -7.93 -1.64
N GLY A 45 17.57 -9.15 -1.58
CA GLY A 45 17.15 -9.82 -0.36
C GLY A 45 15.68 -9.59 0.02
N PRO A 46 15.12 -10.48 0.87
CA PRO A 46 13.76 -10.37 1.37
C PRO A 46 13.61 -9.13 2.26
N GLY A 47 12.43 -8.52 2.24
CA GLY A 47 12.01 -7.54 3.24
C GLY A 47 11.23 -8.22 4.36
N ASP A 48 10.33 -7.48 4.98
CA ASP A 48 9.31 -8.06 5.85
C ASP A 48 8.33 -8.91 5.04
N LEU A 49 8.27 -10.20 5.35
CA LEU A 49 7.40 -11.14 4.64
C LEU A 49 6.01 -11.18 5.28
N PHE A 50 4.98 -11.13 4.44
CA PHE A 50 3.62 -11.52 4.76
C PHE A 50 3.55 -13.03 5.04
N GLU A 51 2.45 -13.46 5.64
CA GLU A 51 2.20 -14.89 5.78
C GLU A 51 2.11 -15.55 4.40
N PRO A 52 2.73 -16.74 4.23
CA PRO A 52 2.70 -17.46 2.97
C PRO A 52 1.25 -17.74 2.54
N GLY A 53 0.96 -17.50 1.27
CA GLY A 53 -0.40 -17.61 0.71
C GLY A 53 -1.18 -16.30 0.65
N THR A 54 -0.61 -15.19 1.13
CA THR A 54 -1.21 -13.85 0.96
C THR A 54 -1.38 -13.52 -0.53
N THR A 55 -2.60 -13.14 -0.92
CA THR A 55 -2.95 -12.87 -2.33
C THR A 55 -2.94 -11.38 -2.68
N ARG A 56 -2.86 -11.07 -3.98
CA ARG A 56 -3.00 -9.70 -4.50
C ARG A 56 -4.33 -9.06 -4.08
N ALA A 57 -5.42 -9.83 -4.13
CA ALA A 57 -6.75 -9.35 -3.78
C ALA A 57 -6.87 -8.97 -2.31
N GLU A 58 -6.25 -9.73 -1.41
CA GLU A 58 -6.19 -9.39 0.01
C GLU A 58 -5.37 -8.12 0.25
N LEU A 59 -4.22 -7.99 -0.40
CA LEU A 59 -3.37 -6.81 -0.28
C LEU A 59 -4.02 -5.55 -0.87
N GLU A 60 -4.77 -5.68 -1.96
CA GLU A 60 -5.53 -4.57 -2.53
C GLU A 60 -6.68 -4.17 -1.60
N SER A 61 -7.43 -5.13 -1.07
CA SER A 61 -8.48 -4.88 -0.08
C SER A 61 -7.92 -4.21 1.18
N ALA A 62 -6.74 -4.65 1.63
CA ALA A 62 -6.01 -4.04 2.73
C ALA A 62 -5.61 -2.60 2.43
N ALA A 63 -5.04 -2.34 1.24
CA ALA A 63 -4.67 -0.99 0.81
C ALA A 63 -5.88 -0.06 0.76
N ILE A 64 -7.01 -0.52 0.21
CA ILE A 64 -8.26 0.26 0.18
C ILE A 64 -8.72 0.60 1.59
N ARG A 65 -8.76 -0.38 2.49
CA ARG A 65 -9.16 -0.17 3.88
C ARG A 65 -8.25 0.85 4.57
N LEU A 66 -6.93 0.70 4.44
CA LEU A 66 -5.94 1.60 5.03
C LEU A 66 -6.13 3.04 4.57
N VAL A 67 -6.28 3.25 3.27
CA VAL A 67 -6.45 4.59 2.70
C VAL A 67 -7.79 5.22 3.09
N GLN A 68 -8.84 4.42 3.26
CA GLN A 68 -10.15 4.92 3.68
C GLN A 68 -10.23 5.25 5.18
N THR A 69 -9.53 4.51 6.03
CA THR A 69 -9.57 4.70 7.49
C THR A 69 -8.53 5.69 7.99
N ASN A 70 -7.39 5.81 7.32
CA ASN A 70 -6.27 6.61 7.81
C ASN A 70 -6.18 7.97 7.12
N ARG A 71 -5.87 8.99 7.91
CA ARG A 71 -5.57 10.33 7.39
C ARG A 71 -4.22 10.30 6.68
N VAL A 72 -4.12 11.14 5.64
CA VAL A 72 -2.91 11.35 4.85
C VAL A 72 -1.76 11.79 5.78
N SER A 73 -0.72 10.97 5.91
CA SER A 73 0.38 11.21 6.87
C SER A 73 1.21 12.46 6.56
N THR A 74 1.38 12.84 5.29
CA THR A 74 2.16 14.03 4.93
C THR A 74 1.56 14.74 3.71
N PRO A 75 0.58 15.65 3.90
CA PRO A 75 -0.04 16.36 2.79
C PRO A 75 1.02 17.11 1.94
N GLY A 76 0.87 17.08 0.61
CA GLY A 76 1.79 17.71 -0.34
C GLY A 76 2.93 16.83 -0.88
N ARG A 77 3.17 15.62 -0.35
CA ARG A 77 4.14 14.68 -0.96
C ARG A 77 3.52 13.82 -2.06
N VAL A 78 4.27 13.55 -3.13
CA VAL A 78 3.87 12.62 -4.20
C VAL A 78 3.74 11.19 -3.67
N LYS A 79 4.59 10.80 -2.71
CA LYS A 79 4.48 9.53 -2.00
C LYS A 79 3.69 9.74 -0.71
N GLN A 80 2.58 9.02 -0.56
CA GLN A 80 1.77 9.00 0.66
C GLN A 80 1.86 7.64 1.31
N GLU A 81 2.04 7.63 2.61
CA GLU A 81 2.18 6.41 3.39
C GLU A 81 1.06 6.34 4.41
N PHE A 82 0.41 5.19 4.47
CA PHE A 82 -0.66 4.88 5.40
C PHE A 82 -0.26 3.63 6.16
N GLU A 83 -0.58 3.58 7.43
CA GLU A 83 -0.17 2.48 8.29
C GLU A 83 -1.24 2.23 9.35
N ASP A 84 -1.63 0.97 9.49
CA ASP A 84 -2.59 0.56 10.52
C ASP A 84 -2.39 -0.90 10.88
N ARG A 85 -2.96 -1.31 12.01
CA ARG A 85 -2.93 -2.72 12.45
C ARG A 85 -4.13 -3.45 11.86
N MET A 86 -3.86 -4.46 11.04
CA MET A 86 -4.92 -5.29 10.47
C MET A 86 -4.54 -6.76 10.40
N VAL A 87 -5.56 -7.61 10.26
CA VAL A 87 -5.37 -9.04 10.07
C VAL A 87 -5.31 -9.31 8.58
N ILE A 88 -4.18 -9.86 8.11
CA ILE A 88 -4.00 -10.37 6.74
C ILE A 88 -3.65 -11.84 6.86
N ASN A 89 -4.37 -12.69 6.13
CA ASN A 89 -4.16 -14.13 6.13
C ASN A 89 -4.04 -14.74 7.55
N GLY A 90 -4.96 -14.36 8.45
CA GLY A 90 -5.01 -14.87 9.82
C GLY A 90 -4.02 -14.26 10.82
N ARG A 91 -3.04 -13.46 10.36
CA ARG A 91 -2.05 -12.82 11.23
C ARG A 91 -2.31 -11.33 11.39
N ARG A 92 -2.33 -10.87 12.64
CA ARG A 92 -2.46 -9.45 12.97
C ARG A 92 -1.07 -8.80 12.92
N ASP A 93 -0.81 -8.06 11.87
CA ASP A 93 0.43 -7.28 11.71
C ASP A 93 0.10 -5.78 11.52
N ARG A 94 1.09 -4.92 11.75
CA ARG A 94 0.99 -3.51 11.36
C ARG A 94 1.33 -3.44 9.87
N ILE A 95 0.41 -2.99 9.05
CA ILE A 95 0.58 -2.98 7.59
C ILE A 95 0.80 -1.55 7.15
N ARG A 96 1.89 -1.33 6.42
CA ARG A 96 2.21 -0.04 5.81
C ARG A 96 2.05 -0.13 4.30
N VAL A 97 1.29 0.80 3.75
CA VAL A 97 1.10 0.96 2.31
C VAL A 97 1.61 2.32 1.88
N ALA A 98 2.39 2.33 0.80
CA ALA A 98 2.83 3.54 0.12
C ALA A 98 2.12 3.64 -1.23
N ILE A 99 1.44 4.76 -1.46
CA ILE A 99 0.76 5.04 -2.73
C ILE A 99 1.32 6.30 -3.37
N ASN A 100 1.14 6.41 -4.68
CA ASN A 100 1.38 7.65 -5.41
C ASN A 100 0.15 8.55 -5.34
N ALA A 101 0.28 9.74 -4.74
CA ALA A 101 -0.78 10.73 -4.61
C ALA A 101 -1.35 11.23 -5.94
N ASN A 102 -0.59 11.17 -7.03
CA ASN A 102 -1.03 11.65 -8.34
C ASN A 102 -1.83 10.60 -9.12
N SER A 103 -1.52 9.31 -8.93
CA SER A 103 -2.08 8.21 -9.74
C SER A 103 -2.84 7.17 -8.93
N CYS A 104 -2.85 7.29 -7.60
CA CYS A 104 -3.43 6.33 -6.64
C CYS A 104 -2.91 4.90 -6.76
N ALA A 105 -1.82 4.72 -7.50
CA ALA A 105 -1.16 3.43 -7.67
C ALA A 105 -0.37 3.08 -6.42
N VAL A 106 -0.54 1.84 -5.94
CA VAL A 106 0.28 1.29 -4.86
C VAL A 106 1.71 1.12 -5.34
N ILE A 107 2.64 1.76 -4.64
CA ILE A 107 4.07 1.65 -4.88
C ILE A 107 4.60 0.41 -4.17
N THR A 108 4.29 0.26 -2.88
CA THR A 108 4.66 -0.91 -2.08
C THR A 108 3.69 -1.08 -0.91
N ILE A 109 3.55 -2.31 -0.42
CA ILE A 109 2.81 -2.67 0.79
C ILE A 109 3.60 -3.76 1.51
N PHE A 110 3.75 -3.64 2.82
CA PHE A 110 4.52 -4.57 3.63
C PHE A 110 4.06 -4.58 5.09
N PRO A 111 4.24 -5.69 5.81
CA PRO A 111 4.08 -5.72 7.24
C PRO A 111 5.27 -5.03 7.91
N VAL A 112 5.01 -4.28 8.98
CA VAL A 112 6.02 -3.63 9.82
C VAL A 112 6.05 -4.37 11.13
N ARG A 113 7.13 -5.11 11.37
CA ARG A 113 7.41 -5.75 12.65
C ARG A 113 8.52 -4.95 13.33
N SER A 114 8.20 -4.28 14.43
CA SER A 114 9.19 -3.67 15.32
C SER A 114 9.66 -4.68 16.35
#